data_AF-A0A259DW48-F1
#
_entry.id   AF-A0A259DW48-F1
#
_cell.length_a   1.000
_cell.length_b   1.000
_cell.length_c   1.000
_cell.angle_alpha   90.00
_cell.angle_beta   90.00
_cell.angle_gamma   90.00
#
_symmetry.space_group_name_H-M   'P 1'
#
loop_
_entity.id
_entity.type
_entity.pdbx_description
1 polymer ?
#
loop_
_entity_poly.entity_id
_entity_poly.type
_entity_poly.pdbx_seq_one_letter_code
_entity_poly.pdbx_strand_id
1 'polypeptide(L)'
;ATFAFLFGDTVRAWATKNRLTITPEGGAGMLLVSVYGGYFNGGLGIVLLALFSLWGMSDIHRMNGLKNGLSFALSAVSVVTFAVAGAVEWRQAAVMMIASTAGGYAGAPLARALPRHMVRGMIAVIGFGMSGLFFYRILRA
;
A
#
# COMPACT_ATOMS: atom_id res chain seq x y z
N ALA A 1 2.68 8.89 3.02
CA ALA A 1 2.92 7.43 3.01
C ALA A 1 3.53 6.91 4.32
N THR A 2 4.73 7.37 4.72
CA THR A 2 5.42 6.92 5.94
C THR A 2 4.55 7.01 7.19
N PHE A 3 3.86 8.14 7.39
CA PHE A 3 2.90 8.29 8.48
C PHE A 3 1.73 7.30 8.43
N ALA A 4 1.14 7.06 7.26
CA ALA A 4 0.05 6.10 7.11
C ALA A 4 0.50 4.67 7.45
N PHE A 5 1.75 4.32 7.16
CA PHE A 5 2.34 3.05 7.57
C PHE A 5 2.58 3.01 9.08
N LEU A 6 3.16 4.06 9.64
CA LEU A 6 3.46 4.16 11.07
C LEU A 6 2.22 4.22 11.95
N PHE A 7 1.11 4.78 11.48
CA PHE A 7 -0.15 4.83 12.23
C PHE A 7 -1.18 3.82 11.73
N GLY A 8 -0.82 2.91 10.83
CA GLY A 8 -1.75 1.97 10.20
C GLY A 8 -2.53 1.10 11.19
N ASP A 9 -1.89 0.73 12.30
CA ASP A 9 -2.54 -0.03 13.38
C ASP A 9 -3.59 0.78 14.12
N THR A 10 -3.29 2.06 14.38
CA THR A 10 -4.19 2.99 15.03
C THR A 10 -5.38 3.31 14.13
N VAL A 11 -5.12 3.52 12.83
CA VAL A 11 -6.16 3.72 11.81
C VAL A 11 -7.08 2.51 11.74
N ARG A 12 -6.51 1.30 11.73
CA ARG A 12 -7.29 0.07 11.72
C ARG A 12 -8.06 -0.16 13.03
N ALA A 13 -7.45 0.10 14.18
CA ALA A 13 -8.11 -0.01 15.48
C ALA A 13 -9.26 1.00 15.61
N TRP A 14 -9.04 2.24 15.17
CA TRP A 14 -10.07 3.27 15.10
C TRP A 14 -11.22 2.84 14.18
N ALA A 15 -10.91 2.33 12.98
CA ALA A 15 -11.92 1.83 12.05
C ALA A 15 -12.73 0.65 12.62
N THR A 16 -12.08 -0.24 13.37
CA THR A 16 -12.74 -1.38 14.01
C THR A 16 -13.64 -0.94 15.16
N LYS A 17 -13.26 0.12 15.89
CA LYS A 17 -14.05 0.71 16.98
C LYS A 17 -15.23 1.54 16.45
N ASN A 18 -15.00 2.31 15.39
CA ASN A 18 -15.99 3.11 14.70
C ASN A 18 -16.58 2.31 13.54
N ARG A 19 -17.24 1.18 13.84
CA ARG A 19 -18.07 0.47 12.86
C ARG A 19 -19.18 1.40 12.40
N LEU A 20 -18.92 2.16 11.36
CA LEU A 20 -19.97 2.95 10.74
C LEU A 20 -20.89 1.93 10.07
N THR A 21 -22.18 1.96 10.40
CA THR A 21 -23.22 1.25 9.66
C THR A 21 -23.41 1.93 8.29
N ILE A 22 -22.35 1.97 7.47
CA ILE A 22 -22.42 2.42 6.09
C ILE A 22 -22.91 1.22 5.29
N THR A 23 -24.21 1.21 5.05
CA THR A 23 -24.94 0.38 4.09
C THR A 23 -24.41 0.60 2.65
N PRO A 24 -24.74 -0.29 1.68
CA PRO A 24 -23.83 -0.85 0.67
C PRO A 24 -23.34 0.04 -0.49
N GLU A 25 -23.45 1.35 -0.42
CA GLU A 25 -22.96 2.27 -1.47
C GLU A 25 -21.43 2.47 -1.38
N GLY A 26 -20.66 1.43 -1.02
CA GLY A 26 -19.22 1.47 -0.78
C GLY A 26 -18.37 1.93 -1.98
N GLY A 27 -19.00 2.22 -3.12
CA GLY A 27 -18.40 2.75 -4.32
C GLY A 27 -17.58 4.02 -4.10
N ALA A 28 -18.04 4.98 -3.30
CA ALA A 28 -17.27 6.21 -3.05
C ALA A 28 -15.96 5.94 -2.29
N GLY A 29 -16.03 5.15 -1.22
CA GLY A 29 -14.84 4.73 -0.46
C GLY A 29 -13.90 3.89 -1.32
N MET A 30 -14.44 2.93 -2.07
CA MET A 30 -13.67 2.08 -2.97
C MET A 30 -13.03 2.89 -4.11
N LEU A 31 -13.72 3.89 -4.65
CA LEU A 31 -13.21 4.79 -5.68
C LEU A 31 -12.04 5.62 -5.15
N LEU A 32 -12.18 6.25 -3.97
CA LEU A 32 -11.09 6.98 -3.33
C LEU A 32 -9.88 6.08 -3.07
N VAL A 33 -10.11 4.87 -2.57
CA VAL A 33 -9.03 3.90 -2.32
C VAL A 33 -8.39 3.41 -3.62
N SER A 34 -9.17 3.26 -4.70
CA SER A 34 -8.66 2.85 -6.02
C SER A 34 -7.81 3.94 -6.67
N VAL A 35 -8.26 5.20 -6.59
CA VAL A 35 -7.47 6.37 -7.04
C VAL A 35 -6.16 6.45 -6.25
N TYR A 36 -6.22 6.31 -4.93
CA TYR A 36 -5.03 6.27 -4.09
C TYR A 36 -4.13 5.08 -4.45
N GLY A 37 -4.68 3.89 -4.70
CA GLY A 37 -3.93 2.69 -5.05
C GLY A 37 -3.21 2.78 -6.40
N GLY A 38 -3.84 3.44 -7.38
CA GLY A 38 -3.22 3.73 -8.67
C GLY A 38 -2.07 4.73 -8.58
N TYR A 39 -2.15 5.70 -7.66
CA TYR A 39 -1.07 6.67 -7.41
C TYR A 39 0.04 6.12 -6.52
N PHE A 40 -0.31 5.46 -5.40
CA PHE A 40 0.62 4.98 -4.38
C PHE A 40 0.25 3.59 -3.87
N ASN A 41 0.67 2.57 -4.62
CA ASN A 41 0.32 1.17 -4.36
C ASN A 41 0.91 0.64 -3.02
N GLY A 42 2.10 1.08 -2.61
CA GLY A 42 2.79 0.54 -1.43
C GLY A 42 2.04 0.68 -0.09
N GLY A 43 1.13 1.66 0.03
CA GLY A 43 0.28 1.86 1.21
C GLY A 43 -1.15 1.34 1.07
N LEU A 44 -1.56 0.89 -0.13
CA LEU A 44 -2.92 0.53 -0.49
C LEU A 44 -3.53 -0.52 0.46
N GLY A 45 -2.73 -1.51 0.83
CA GLY A 45 -3.18 -2.61 1.69
C GLY A 45 -3.68 -2.17 3.07
N ILE A 46 -3.08 -1.13 3.66
CA ILE A 46 -3.50 -0.60 4.97
C ILE A 46 -4.85 0.08 4.83
N VAL A 47 -5.01 0.86 3.77
CA VAL A 47 -6.25 1.61 3.50
C VAL A 47 -7.41 0.67 3.16
N LEU A 48 -7.16 -0.38 2.34
CA LEU A 48 -8.15 -1.42 2.06
C LEU A 48 -8.61 -2.14 3.32
N LEU A 49 -7.68 -2.58 4.18
CA LEU A 49 -8.04 -3.26 5.43
C LEU A 49 -8.82 -2.34 6.38
N ALA A 50 -8.48 -1.05 6.44
CA ALA A 50 -9.24 -0.07 7.22
C ALA A 50 -10.65 0.12 6.64
N LEU A 51 -10.79 0.26 5.32
CA LEU A 51 -12.08 0.36 4.63
C LEU A 51 -12.95 -0.88 4.89
N PHE A 52 -12.36 -2.07 4.80
CA PHE A 52 -13.04 -3.32 5.09
C PHE A 52 -13.52 -3.41 6.55
N SER A 53 -12.70 -2.95 7.50
CA SER A 53 -13.10 -2.86 8.90
C SER A 53 -14.27 -1.88 9.11
N LEU A 54 -14.27 -0.75 8.39
CA LEU A 54 -15.40 0.20 8.39
C LEU A 54 -16.67 -0.42 7.80
N TRP A 55 -16.55 -1.26 6.77
CA TRP A 55 -17.66 -2.05 6.21
C TRP A 55 -18.13 -3.21 7.11
N GLY A 56 -17.59 -3.30 8.33
CA GLY A 56 -18.02 -4.29 9.32
C GLY A 56 -17.39 -5.67 9.15
N MET A 57 -16.42 -5.86 8.25
CA MET A 57 -15.69 -7.13 8.17
C MET A 57 -14.80 -7.31 9.41
N SER A 58 -14.92 -8.47 10.04
CA SER A 58 -14.13 -8.85 11.22
C SER A 58 -13.15 -9.98 10.97
N ASP A 59 -13.38 -10.81 9.94
CA ASP A 59 -12.50 -11.93 9.61
C ASP A 59 -11.26 -11.46 8.84
N ILE A 60 -10.13 -11.42 9.53
CA ILE A 60 -8.86 -10.95 8.97
C ILE A 60 -8.34 -11.80 7.81
N HIS A 61 -8.67 -13.10 7.76
CA HIS A 61 -8.21 -13.96 6.66
C HIS A 61 -8.97 -13.62 5.38
N ARG A 62 -10.29 -13.45 5.49
CA ARG A 62 -11.13 -13.00 4.35
C ARG A 62 -10.73 -11.61 3.88
N MET A 63 -10.52 -10.68 4.80
CA MET A 63 -10.07 -9.33 4.48
C MET A 63 -8.71 -9.32 3.79
N ASN A 64 -7.75 -10.12 4.26
CA ASN A 64 -6.43 -10.22 3.62
C ASN A 64 -6.51 -10.85 2.23
N GLY A 65 -7.35 -11.86 2.03
CA GLY A 65 -7.62 -12.43 0.71
C GLY A 65 -8.15 -11.39 -0.26
N LEU A 66 -9.20 -10.66 0.14
CA LEU A 66 -9.81 -9.61 -0.67
C LEU A 66 -8.84 -8.46 -0.95
N LYS A 67 -8.07 -8.03 0.06
CA LYS A 67 -7.04 -7.00 -0.07
C LYS A 67 -6.03 -7.38 -1.13
N ASN A 68 -5.50 -8.61 -1.08
CA ASN A 68 -4.48 -9.06 -2.02
C ASN A 68 -5.05 -9.18 -3.44
N GLY A 69 -6.26 -9.72 -3.59
CA GLY A 69 -6.95 -9.81 -4.88
C GLY A 69 -7.19 -8.43 -5.51
N LEU A 70 -7.73 -7.48 -4.75
CA LEU A 70 -7.95 -6.11 -5.23
C LEU A 70 -6.64 -5.36 -5.49
N SER A 71 -5.61 -5.55 -4.67
CA SER A 71 -4.29 -4.94 -4.90
C SER A 71 -3.65 -5.48 -6.18
N PHE A 72 -3.82 -6.77 -6.48
CA PHE A 72 -3.37 -7.36 -7.73
C PHE A 72 -4.15 -6.79 -8.93
N ALA A 73 -5.49 -6.76 -8.85
CA ALA A 73 -6.32 -6.20 -9.90
C ALA A 73 -5.98 -4.73 -10.20
N LEU A 74 -5.83 -3.90 -9.16
CA LEU A 74 -5.42 -2.49 -9.31
C LEU A 74 -4.04 -2.37 -9.95
N SER A 75 -3.06 -3.15 -9.48
CA SER A 75 -1.71 -3.16 -10.07
C SER A 75 -1.73 -3.58 -11.54
N ALA A 76 -2.49 -4.62 -11.88
CA ALA A 76 -2.62 -5.11 -13.24
C ALA A 76 -3.25 -4.06 -14.15
N VAL A 77 -4.34 -3.43 -13.71
CA VAL A 77 -4.98 -2.33 -14.44
C VAL A 77 -4.01 -1.18 -14.64
N SER A 78 -3.29 -0.74 -13.59
CA SER A 78 -2.29 0.33 -13.72
C SER A 78 -1.20 -0.01 -14.74
N VAL A 79 -0.65 -1.22 -14.70
CA VAL A 79 0.37 -1.66 -15.68
C VAL A 79 -0.19 -1.65 -17.09
N VAL A 80 -1.39 -2.17 -17.32
CA VAL A 80 -2.05 -2.16 -18.63
C VAL A 80 -2.30 -0.74 -19.11
N THR A 81 -2.82 0.15 -18.25
CA THR A 81 -3.08 1.54 -18.61
C THR A 81 -1.80 2.26 -19.00
N PHE A 82 -0.71 2.14 -18.23
CA PHE A 82 0.57 2.76 -18.57
C PHE A 82 1.20 2.17 -19.84
N ALA A 83 1.06 0.85 -20.05
CA ALA A 83 1.55 0.18 -21.25
C ALA A 83 0.83 0.67 -22.51
N VAL A 84 -0.51 0.76 -22.48
CA VAL A 84 -1.32 1.29 -23.59
C VAL A 84 -1.02 2.76 -23.85
N ALA A 85 -0.75 3.54 -22.80
CA ALA A 85 -0.36 4.95 -22.92
C ALA A 85 1.06 5.15 -23.48
N GLY A 86 1.84 4.08 -23.71
CA GLY A 86 3.22 4.17 -24.19
C GLY A 86 4.19 4.76 -23.16
N ALA A 87 3.80 4.83 -21.89
CA ALA A 87 4.60 5.43 -20.81
C ALA A 87 5.55 4.42 -20.13
N VAL A 88 5.65 3.19 -20.66
CA VAL A 88 6.44 2.11 -20.07
C VAL A 88 7.74 1.91 -20.84
N GLU A 89 8.84 2.21 -20.17
CA GLU A 89 10.19 1.86 -20.61
C GLU A 89 10.45 0.37 -20.37
N TRP A 90 10.17 -0.47 -21.38
CA TRP A 90 10.11 -1.94 -21.23
C TRP A 90 11.40 -2.59 -20.72
N ARG A 91 12.57 -2.05 -21.10
CA ARG A 91 13.86 -2.61 -20.65
C ARG A 91 14.05 -2.41 -19.14
N GLN A 92 13.79 -1.22 -18.66
CA GLN A 92 13.85 -0.84 -17.25
C GLN A 92 12.74 -1.57 -16.47
N ALA A 93 11.53 -1.62 -17.05
CA ALA A 93 10.38 -2.32 -16.47
C ALA A 93 10.66 -3.81 -16.25
N ALA A 94 11.28 -4.51 -17.20
CA ALA A 94 11.63 -5.92 -17.05
C ALA A 94 12.63 -6.16 -15.91
N VAL A 95 13.68 -5.33 -15.83
CA VAL A 95 14.66 -5.40 -14.74
C VAL A 95 14.00 -5.14 -13.39
N MET A 96 13.16 -4.11 -13.30
CA MET A 96 12.40 -3.77 -12.09
C MET A 96 11.43 -4.90 -11.70
N MET A 97 10.77 -5.53 -12.67
CA MET A 97 9.85 -6.65 -12.42
C MET A 97 10.58 -7.85 -11.81
N ILE A 98 11.71 -8.25 -12.38
CA ILE A 98 12.52 -9.36 -11.86
C ILE A 98 13.04 -9.03 -10.46
N ALA A 99 13.67 -7.86 -10.29
CA ALA A 99 14.25 -7.44 -9.01
C ALA A 99 13.20 -7.27 -7.91
N SER A 100 12.05 -6.67 -8.22
CA SER A 100 10.95 -6.49 -7.26
C SER A 100 10.28 -7.81 -6.90
N THR A 101 10.13 -8.74 -7.85
CA THR A 101 9.61 -10.08 -7.59
C THR A 101 10.57 -10.86 -6.69
N ALA A 102 11.85 -10.91 -7.04
CA ALA A 102 12.87 -11.57 -6.25
C ALA A 102 12.97 -10.97 -4.83
N GLY A 103 13.01 -9.63 -4.73
CA GLY A 103 13.03 -8.93 -3.45
C GLY A 103 11.76 -9.14 -2.62
N GLY A 104 10.59 -9.21 -3.25
CA GLY A 104 9.32 -9.50 -2.59
C GLY A 104 9.28 -10.90 -2.00
N TYR A 105 9.71 -11.91 -2.77
CA TYR A 105 9.78 -13.30 -2.31
C TYR A 105 10.83 -13.50 -1.23
N ALA A 106 12.06 -12.98 -1.42
CA ALA A 106 13.13 -13.11 -0.44
C ALA A 106 12.90 -12.27 0.82
N GLY A 107 12.25 -11.11 0.67
CA GLY A 107 11.96 -10.19 1.77
C GLY A 107 10.79 -10.66 2.66
N ALA A 108 9.85 -11.45 2.14
CA ALA A 108 8.69 -11.88 2.92
C ALA A 108 9.04 -12.76 4.14
N PRO A 109 9.90 -13.80 4.04
CA PRO A 109 10.39 -14.53 5.21
C PRO A 109 11.14 -13.64 6.20
N LEU A 110 12.01 -12.77 5.69
CA LEU A 110 12.80 -11.85 6.53
C LEU A 110 11.89 -10.90 7.31
N ALA A 111 10.91 -10.28 6.64
CA ALA A 111 9.96 -9.37 7.28
C ALA A 111 9.10 -10.07 8.34
N ARG A 112 8.81 -11.38 8.18
CA ARG A 112 8.09 -12.19 9.18
C ARG A 112 8.98 -12.57 10.37
N ALA A 113 10.28 -12.73 10.15
CA ALA A 113 11.24 -13.07 11.21
C ALA A 113 11.60 -11.85 12.09
N LEU A 114 11.50 -10.63 11.54
CA LEU A 114 11.85 -9.42 12.25
C LEU A 114 10.76 -8.99 13.25
N PRO A 115 11.15 -8.46 14.43
CA PRO A 115 10.20 -7.83 15.34
C PRO A 115 9.48 -6.65 14.68
N ARG A 116 8.18 -6.52 14.95
CA ARG A 116 7.32 -5.48 14.35
C ARG A 116 7.85 -4.05 14.52
N HIS A 117 8.46 -3.74 15.67
CA HIS A 117 9.01 -2.42 15.95
C HIS A 117 10.23 -2.11 15.05
N MET A 118 11.05 -3.12 14.75
CA MET A 118 12.22 -2.98 13.88
C MET A 118 11.79 -2.71 12.44
N VAL A 119 10.79 -3.45 11.93
CA VAL A 119 10.22 -3.20 10.59
C VAL A 119 9.65 -1.78 10.48
N ARG A 120 8.91 -1.31 11.49
CA ARG A 120 8.40 0.07 11.54
C ARG A 120 9.52 1.10 11.60
N GLY A 121 10.55 0.86 12.42
CA GLY A 121 11.73 1.72 12.53
C GLY A 121 12.46 1.86 11.20
N MET A 122 12.71 0.75 10.49
CA MET A 122 13.34 0.78 9.17
C MET A 122 12.53 1.60 8.17
N ILE A 123 11.21 1.40 8.12
CA ILE A 123 10.33 2.15 7.22
C ILE A 123 10.30 3.64 7.59
N ALA A 124 10.31 3.98 8.88
CA ALA A 124 10.42 5.36 9.35
C ALA A 124 11.73 6.00 8.89
N VAL A 125 12.86 5.37 9.18
CA VAL A 125 14.19 5.87 8.87
C VAL A 125 14.35 6.09 7.37
N ILE A 126 13.98 5.09 6.55
CA ILE A 126 14.07 5.21 5.09
C ILE A 126 13.11 6.30 4.58
N GLY A 127 11.86 6.28 5.03
CA GLY A 127 10.83 7.22 4.57
C GLY A 127 11.15 8.67 4.93
N PHE A 128 11.49 8.96 6.18
CA PHE A 128 11.88 10.30 6.63
C PHE A 128 13.26 10.71 6.09
N GLY A 129 14.21 9.79 6.01
CA GLY A 129 15.54 10.05 5.44
C GLY A 129 15.45 10.48 3.98
N MET A 130 14.72 9.73 3.16
CA MET A 130 14.48 10.10 1.76
C MET A 130 13.70 11.41 1.63
N SER A 131 12.69 11.63 2.47
CA SER A 131 11.92 12.88 2.47
C SER A 131 12.81 14.08 2.79
N GLY A 132 13.64 13.98 3.84
CA GLY A 132 14.57 15.04 4.23
C GLY A 132 15.65 15.28 3.18
N LEU A 133 16.21 14.23 2.59
CA LEU A 133 17.23 14.34 1.54
C LEU A 133 16.68 15.03 0.29
N PHE A 134 15.50 14.62 -0.19
CA PHE A 134 14.88 15.27 -1.36
C PHE A 134 14.44 16.70 -1.06
N PHE A 135 13.91 16.96 0.14
CA PHE A 135 13.55 18.32 0.55
C PHE A 135 14.78 19.24 0.59
N TYR A 136 15.88 18.75 1.16
CA TYR A 136 17.14 19.48 1.17
C TYR A 136 17.67 19.73 -0.25
N ARG A 137 17.59 18.73 -1.13
CA ARG A 137 17.99 18.88 -2.53
C ARG A 137 17.17 19.94 -3.26
N ILE A 138 15.87 20.04 -2.97
CA ILE A 138 14.98 21.05 -3.56
C ILE A 138 15.32 22.46 -3.08
N LEU A 139 15.71 22.63 -1.82
CA LEU A 139 16.10 23.92 -1.23
C LEU A 139 17.46 24.43 -1.73
N ARG A 140 18.31 23.52 -2.23
CA ARG A 140 19.63 23.83 -2.79
C ARG A 140 19.64 24.02 -4.31
N ALA A 141 18.55 23.69 -4.99
CA ALA A 141 18.37 23.86 -6.43
C ALA A 141 17.75 25.24 -6.71
#